data_AF-A0A4Q3A574-F1
#
_entry.id   AF-A0A4Q3A574-F1
#
_cell.length_a   1.000
_cell.length_b   1.000
_cell.length_c   1.000
_cell.angle_alpha   90.00
_cell.angle_beta   90.00
_cell.angle_gamma   90.00
#
_symmetry.space_group_name_H-M   'P 1'
#
loop_
_entity.id
_entity.type
_entity.pdbx_description
1 polymer ?
#
loop_
_entity_poly.entity_id
_entity_poly.type
_entity_poly.pdbx_seq_one_letter_code
_entity_poly.pdbx_strand_id
1 'polypeptide(L)'
;RTFSRHRAGEDPLDAPGEIDITAHVDFTGLADEIHAVGGQVIRFEPQGRFITNVARSWLLEMEGRTDDVAKKELRAFQTLTHPGHLGSRFHVMEAEF
;
A
#
# COMPACT_ATOMS: atom_id res chain seq x y z
N ARG A 1 -0.54 12.12 -12.08
CA ARG A 1 0.48 11.32 -12.81
C ARG A 1 -0.23 10.43 -13.80
N THR A 2 0.46 10.07 -14.88
CA THR A 2 -0.10 9.19 -15.90
C THR A 2 0.77 7.96 -16.09
N PHE A 3 0.17 6.84 -16.50
CA PHE A 3 0.89 5.59 -16.70
C PHE A 3 0.47 4.89 -17.99
N SER A 4 1.46 4.54 -18.82
CA SER A 4 1.25 3.74 -20.03
C SER A 4 2.46 2.83 -20.26
N ARG A 5 2.21 1.55 -20.56
CA ARG A 5 3.25 0.55 -20.88
C ARG A 5 4.43 0.54 -19.88
N HIS A 6 4.12 0.52 -18.57
CA HIS A 6 5.07 0.57 -17.46
C HIS A 6 5.96 1.84 -17.37
N ARG A 7 5.54 2.93 -18.01
CA ARG A 7 6.22 4.24 -17.92
C ARG A 7 5.30 5.25 -17.28
N ALA A 8 5.88 6.11 -16.45
CA ALA A 8 5.18 7.22 -15.86
C ALA A 8 5.35 8.49 -16.70
N GLY A 9 4.30 9.29 -16.77
CA GLY A 9 4.28 10.62 -17.37
C GLY A 9 3.49 11.61 -16.51
N GLU A 10 3.35 12.83 -17.03
CA GLU A 10 2.68 13.94 -16.35
C GLU A 10 1.55 14.57 -17.17
N ASP A 11 1.43 14.28 -18.47
CA ASP A 11 0.39 14.84 -19.34
C ASP A 11 -0.81 13.89 -19.48
N PRO A 12 -2.00 14.22 -18.91
CA PRO A 12 -3.21 13.43 -19.05
C PRO A 12 -3.87 13.51 -20.42
N LEU A 13 -3.47 14.45 -21.28
CA LEU A 13 -4.07 14.68 -22.60
C LEU A 13 -3.26 14.07 -23.76
N ASP A 14 -2.12 13.43 -23.48
CA ASP A 14 -1.22 12.87 -24.49
C ASP A 14 -1.87 11.77 -25.35
N ALA A 15 -2.65 10.88 -24.74
CA ALA A 15 -3.47 9.88 -25.45
C ALA A 15 -4.72 9.48 -24.63
N PRO A 16 -5.81 10.28 -24.70
CA PRO A 16 -7.03 10.03 -23.94
C PRO A 16 -7.62 8.64 -24.20
N GLY A 17 -7.96 7.93 -23.14
CA GLY A 17 -8.50 6.56 -23.21
C GLY A 17 -7.44 5.45 -23.30
N GLU A 18 -6.18 5.79 -23.57
CA GLU A 18 -5.07 4.81 -23.65
C GLU A 18 -4.10 4.87 -22.46
N ILE A 19 -4.26 5.87 -21.60
CA ILE A 19 -3.35 6.15 -20.49
C ILE A 19 -4.14 6.13 -19.18
N ASP A 20 -3.60 5.45 -18.17
CA ASP A 20 -4.13 5.48 -16.81
C ASP A 20 -3.78 6.80 -16.14
N ILE A 21 -4.74 7.41 -15.46
CA ILE A 21 -4.60 8.69 -14.76
C ILE A 21 -4.81 8.44 -13.27
N THR A 22 -3.79 8.72 -12.47
CA THR A 22 -3.83 8.48 -11.02
C THR A 22 -3.42 9.72 -10.22
N ALA A 23 -3.95 9.78 -9.00
CA ALA A 23 -3.63 10.77 -7.99
C ALA A 23 -3.34 10.08 -6.66
N HIS A 24 -2.63 10.76 -5.77
CA HIS A 24 -2.52 10.32 -4.38
C HIS A 24 -3.87 10.47 -3.68
N VAL A 25 -4.17 9.53 -2.78
CA VAL A 25 -5.37 9.59 -1.95
C VAL A 25 -5.18 10.63 -0.85
N ASP A 26 -6.14 11.53 -0.69
CA ASP A 26 -6.24 12.39 0.48
C ASP A 26 -6.96 11.65 1.61
N PHE A 27 -6.18 11.04 2.50
CA PHE A 27 -6.72 10.32 3.64
C PHE A 27 -7.33 11.26 4.70
N THR A 28 -6.95 12.54 4.74
CA THR A 28 -7.58 13.48 5.68
C THR A 28 -9.00 13.77 5.24
N GLY A 29 -9.18 14.14 3.98
CA GLY A 29 -10.51 14.34 3.40
C GLY A 29 -11.38 13.08 3.47
N LEU A 30 -10.80 11.90 3.20
CA LEU A 30 -11.54 10.64 3.34
C LEU A 30 -12.01 10.40 4.79
N ALA A 31 -11.16 10.67 5.79
CA ALA A 31 -11.53 10.52 7.19
C ALA A 31 -12.64 11.49 7.59
N ASP A 32 -12.60 12.75 7.13
CA ASP A 32 -13.63 13.75 7.41
C ASP A 32 -14.99 13.30 6.87
N GLU A 33 -15.03 12.80 5.63
CA GLU A 33 -16.27 12.28 5.02
C GLU A 33 -16.80 11.03 5.73
N ILE A 34 -15.93 10.12 6.19
CA ILE A 34 -16.32 8.96 7.00
C ILE A 34 -17.01 9.41 8.29
N HIS A 35 -16.44 10.40 8.99
CA HIS A 35 -17.06 10.93 10.22
C HIS A 35 -18.39 11.64 9.93
N ALA A 36 -18.49 12.36 8.81
CA ALA A 36 -19.71 13.08 8.44
C ALA A 36 -20.92 12.16 8.23
N VAL A 37 -20.70 10.91 7.80
CA VAL A 37 -21.74 9.90 7.64
C VAL A 37 -21.95 9.01 8.88
N GLY A 38 -21.33 9.35 10.01
CA GLY A 38 -21.47 8.64 11.29
C GLY A 38 -20.52 7.45 11.48
N GLY A 39 -19.60 7.21 10.54
CA GLY A 39 -18.55 6.21 10.71
C GLY A 39 -17.40 6.73 11.57
N GLN A 40 -16.49 5.83 11.95
CA GLN A 40 -15.30 6.15 12.73
C GLN A 40 -14.06 5.50 12.12
N VAL A 41 -13.00 6.29 11.92
CA VAL A 41 -11.69 5.75 11.53
C VAL A 41 -11.02 5.11 12.76
N ILE A 42 -10.85 3.79 12.74
CA ILE A 42 -10.27 3.01 13.84
C ILE A 42 -8.78 2.71 13.64
N ARG A 43 -8.28 2.86 12.40
CA ARG A 43 -6.87 2.68 12.07
C ARG A 43 -6.47 3.57 10.91
N PHE A 44 -5.31 4.21 11.05
CA PHE A 44 -4.59 4.80 9.93
C PHE A 44 -3.09 4.62 10.15
N GLU A 45 -2.43 3.86 9.28
CA GLU A 45 -0.99 3.60 9.40
C GLU A 45 -0.32 3.31 8.04
N PRO A 46 1.02 3.46 7.93
CA PRO A 46 1.74 3.04 6.73
C PRO A 46 1.62 1.54 6.48
N GLN A 47 1.57 1.15 5.20
CA GLN A 47 1.45 -0.23 4.76
C GLN A 47 2.48 -1.15 5.41
N GLY A 48 3.73 -0.70 5.55
CA GLY A 48 4.78 -1.53 6.11
C GLY A 48 4.46 -1.98 7.54
N ARG A 49 3.96 -1.08 8.37
CA ARG A 49 3.56 -1.42 9.75
C ARG A 49 2.36 -2.36 9.75
N PHE A 50 1.34 -2.06 8.94
CA PHE A 50 0.14 -2.90 8.83
C PHE A 50 0.49 -4.34 8.42
N ILE A 51 1.25 -4.51 7.33
CA ILE A 51 1.64 -5.83 6.80
C ILE A 51 2.52 -6.57 7.81
N THR A 52 3.48 -5.91 8.45
CA THR A 52 4.29 -6.57 9.50
C THR A 52 3.44 -7.10 10.65
N ASN A 53 2.41 -6.35 11.06
CA ASN A 53 1.50 -6.79 12.12
C ASN A 53 0.67 -8.01 11.70
N VAL A 54 0.05 -7.97 10.52
CA VAL A 54 -0.78 -9.07 9.99
C VAL A 54 0.06 -10.32 9.71
N ALA A 55 1.30 -10.14 9.24
CA ALA A 55 2.18 -11.24 8.86
C ALA A 55 2.95 -11.85 10.05
N ARG A 56 2.71 -11.41 11.30
CA ARG A 56 3.53 -11.81 12.47
C ARG A 56 3.66 -13.33 12.61
N SER A 57 2.55 -14.07 12.56
CA SER A 57 2.58 -15.54 12.71
C SER A 57 3.37 -16.21 11.58
N TRP A 58 3.14 -15.76 10.34
CA TRP A 58 3.88 -16.25 9.18
C TRP A 58 5.39 -15.94 9.28
N LEU A 59 5.77 -14.75 9.76
CA LEU A 59 7.19 -14.40 9.97
C LEU A 59 7.88 -15.33 10.98
N LEU A 60 7.16 -15.75 12.03
CA LEU A 60 7.67 -16.73 13.00
C LEU A 60 7.84 -18.11 12.34
N GLU A 61 6.92 -18.53 11.48
CA GLU A 61 7.03 -19.79 10.72
C GLU A 61 8.20 -19.78 9.71
N MET A 62 8.62 -18.61 9.24
CA MET A 62 9.77 -18.45 8.36
C MET A 62 11.12 -18.51 9.08
N GLU A 63 11.13 -18.43 10.41
CA GLU A 63 12.38 -18.44 11.18
C GLU A 63 13.16 -19.76 10.95
N GLY A 64 14.45 -19.62 10.62
CA GLY A 64 15.32 -20.78 10.33
C GLY A 64 15.11 -21.42 8.96
N ARG A 65 14.11 -21.02 8.17
CA ARG A 65 13.94 -21.50 6.79
C ARG A 65 14.95 -20.83 5.86
N THR A 66 15.73 -21.64 5.16
CA THR A 66 16.81 -21.18 4.26
C THR A 66 16.65 -21.65 2.82
N ASP A 67 15.55 -22.32 2.51
CA ASP A 67 15.20 -22.75 1.16
C ASP A 67 14.92 -21.54 0.25
N ASP A 68 15.03 -21.76 -1.06
CA ASP A 68 14.91 -20.68 -2.05
C ASP A 68 13.50 -20.08 -2.12
N VAL A 69 12.47 -20.85 -1.73
CA VAL A 69 11.09 -20.35 -1.64
C VAL A 69 11.00 -19.35 -0.51
N ALA A 70 11.45 -19.70 0.70
CA ALA A 70 11.48 -18.80 1.85
C ALA A 70 12.25 -17.50 1.56
N LYS A 71 13.43 -17.60 0.91
CA LYS A 71 14.20 -16.41 0.51
C LYS A 71 13.47 -15.53 -0.51
N LYS A 72 12.70 -16.11 -1.42
CA LYS A 72 11.90 -15.35 -2.39
C LYS A 72 10.74 -14.61 -1.69
N GLU A 73 10.03 -15.31 -0.81
CA GLU A 73 8.91 -14.73 -0.05
C GLU A 73 9.37 -13.61 0.89
N LEU A 74 10.48 -13.80 1.61
CA LEU A 74 11.06 -12.77 2.48
C LEU A 74 11.49 -11.52 1.70
N ARG A 75 12.03 -11.66 0.48
CA ARG A 75 12.36 -10.51 -0.38
C ARG A 75 11.12 -9.76 -0.87
N ALA A 76 10.05 -10.48 -1.20
CA ALA A 76 8.78 -9.86 -1.55
C ALA A 76 8.20 -9.10 -0.33
N PHE A 77 8.22 -9.71 0.85
CA PHE A 77 7.83 -9.07 2.10
C PHE A 77 8.65 -7.80 2.38
N GLN A 78 9.98 -7.84 2.22
CA GLN A 78 10.84 -6.66 2.38
C GLN A 78 10.49 -5.55 1.38
N THR A 79 10.16 -5.88 0.14
CA THR A 79 9.74 -4.89 -0.87
C THR A 79 8.45 -4.18 -0.45
N LEU A 80 7.51 -4.93 0.13
CA LEU A 80 6.23 -4.42 0.63
C LEU A 80 6.34 -3.60 1.92
N THR A 81 7.31 -3.89 2.78
CA THR A 81 7.38 -3.34 4.15
C THR A 81 8.49 -2.35 4.39
N HIS A 82 9.58 -2.38 3.61
CA HIS A 82 10.72 -1.51 3.85
C HIS A 82 10.37 -0.03 3.57
N PRO A 83 10.73 0.92 4.46
CA PRO A 83 10.40 2.34 4.29
C PRO A 83 10.96 2.98 3.01
N GLY A 84 12.11 2.52 2.53
CA GLY A 84 12.71 2.97 1.27
C GLY A 84 12.04 2.41 0.00
N HIS A 85 11.09 1.48 0.14
CA HIS A 85 10.33 0.89 -0.96
C HIS A 85 8.85 1.26 -0.86
N LEU A 86 7.95 0.28 -0.76
CA LEU A 86 6.51 0.52 -0.72
C LEU A 86 5.99 0.80 0.68
N GLY A 87 6.74 0.43 1.72
CA GLY A 87 6.26 0.42 3.10
C GLY A 87 5.84 1.78 3.67
N SER A 88 6.42 2.87 3.17
CA SER A 88 6.05 4.25 3.54
C SER A 88 5.20 4.98 2.50
N ARG A 89 5.14 4.46 1.27
CA ARG A 89 4.43 5.09 0.14
C ARG A 89 2.94 4.77 0.15
N PHE A 90 2.59 3.59 0.63
CA PHE A 90 1.22 3.12 0.75
C PHE A 90 0.75 3.21 2.20
N HIS A 91 -0.55 3.42 2.38
CA HIS A 91 -1.20 3.57 3.68
C HIS A 91 -2.45 2.70 3.73
N VAL A 92 -2.82 2.29 4.94
CA VAL A 92 -4.02 1.53 5.22
C VAL A 92 -4.89 2.35 6.17
N MET A 93 -6.18 2.49 5.80
CA MET A 93 -7.21 3.07 6.62
C MET A 93 -8.31 2.04 6.85
N GLU A 94 -8.75 1.90 8.10
CA GLU A 94 -9.84 1.02 8.52
C GLU A 94 -10.88 1.86 9.23
N ALA A 95 -12.15 1.66 8.90
CA ALA A 95 -13.28 2.39 9.48
C ALA A 95 -14.44 1.44 9.82
N GLU A 96 -15.22 1.81 10.84
CA GLU A 96 -16.45 1.14 11.27
C GLU A 96 -17.66 2.08 11.08
N PHE A 97 -18.86 1.50 10.89
CA PHE A 97 -20.14 2.18 10.65
C PHE A 97 -21.26 1.55 11.46
#